data_AF-A0A3Q7XXV1-F1
#
_entry.id   AF-A0A3Q7XXV1-F1
#
_cell.length_a   1.000
_cell.length_b   1.000
_cell.length_c   1.000
_cell.angle_alpha   90.00
_cell.angle_beta   90.00
_cell.angle_gamma   90.00
#
_symmetry.space_group_name_H-M   'P 1'
#
loop_
_entity.id
_entity.type
_entity.pdbx_description
1 polymer ?
#
loop_
_entity_poly.entity_id
_entity_poly.type
_entity_poly.pdbx_seq_one_letter_code
_entity_poly.pdbx_strand_id
1 'polypeptide(L)'
;MPSPRFGNSYVMSVISLVLVLGSIAESRVVNSKIENFDYPAINCRKHSAVLTDFGAVGDGKTSNTKAFNDAINKLSQYANDGGAQLIVPPGKWLTGSFNLTSHFTLFLQKGAVILGSQVESEWPKLPILPSYGGGKYAPNERFSSLIFGTHLTDVIITGNHLIK
;
A
#
# COMPACT_ATOMS: atom_id res chain seq x y z
N MET A 1 -32.89 72.92 -16.11
CA MET A 1 -32.18 71.84 -16.84
C MET A 1 -30.88 72.41 -17.38
N PRO A 2 -29.72 71.70 -17.38
CA PRO A 2 -29.52 70.26 -17.27
C PRO A 2 -28.77 69.80 -16.00
N SER A 3 -28.82 68.49 -15.75
CA SER A 3 -28.17 67.74 -14.67
C SER A 3 -26.74 67.33 -15.04
N PRO A 4 -25.78 67.24 -14.08
CA PRO A 4 -24.48 66.66 -14.34
C PRO A 4 -24.57 65.12 -14.27
N ARG A 5 -24.39 64.46 -15.42
CA ARG A 5 -24.17 63.00 -15.47
C ARG A 5 -22.75 62.71 -14.98
N PHE A 6 -22.61 62.21 -13.76
CA PHE A 6 -21.36 61.62 -13.26
C PHE A 6 -21.08 60.34 -14.04
N GLY A 7 -20.11 60.42 -14.95
CA GLY A 7 -19.87 59.41 -15.97
C GLY A 7 -19.24 58.12 -15.45
N ASN A 8 -19.71 57.00 -16.02
CA ASN A 8 -19.21 55.63 -15.99
C ASN A 8 -17.68 55.43 -16.03
N SER A 9 -16.89 56.47 -16.30
CA SER A 9 -15.44 56.37 -16.48
C SER A 9 -14.70 55.88 -15.23
N TYR A 10 -15.08 56.38 -14.05
CA TYR A 10 -14.45 55.97 -12.78
C TYR A 10 -14.76 54.51 -12.44
N VAL A 11 -16.00 54.07 -12.65
CA VAL A 11 -16.43 52.69 -12.38
C VAL A 11 -15.68 51.71 -13.30
N MET A 12 -15.55 52.05 -14.59
CA MET A 12 -14.80 51.22 -15.54
C MET A 12 -13.29 51.21 -15.25
N SER A 13 -12.73 52.32 -14.75
CA SER A 13 -11.32 52.40 -14.35
C SER A 13 -11.01 51.54 -13.12
N VAL A 14 -11.91 51.49 -12.13
CA VAL A 14 -11.73 50.65 -10.92
C VAL A 14 -11.87 49.17 -11.26
N ILE A 15 -12.84 48.80 -12.12
CA ILE A 15 -13.01 47.42 -12.59
C ILE A 15 -11.76 46.95 -13.35
N SER A 16 -11.20 47.80 -14.21
CA SER A 16 -9.98 47.47 -14.96
C SER A 16 -8.78 47.24 -14.04
N LEU A 17 -8.62 48.02 -12.97
CA LEU A 17 -7.51 47.87 -12.03
C LEU A 17 -7.62 46.58 -11.18
N VAL A 18 -8.84 46.18 -10.81
CA VAL A 18 -9.10 44.93 -10.07
C VAL A 18 -8.82 43.70 -10.92
N LEU A 19 -9.14 43.73 -12.22
CA LEU A 19 -8.85 42.62 -13.14
C LEU A 19 -7.34 42.43 -13.38
N VAL A 20 -6.57 43.52 -13.41
CA VAL A 20 -5.11 43.45 -13.61
C VAL A 20 -4.39 42.91 -12.35
N LEU A 21 -4.88 43.23 -11.15
CA LEU A 21 -4.30 42.72 -9.89
C LEU A 21 -4.68 41.26 -9.57
N GLY A 22 -5.82 40.78 -10.07
CA GLY A 22 -6.26 39.39 -9.88
C GLY A 22 -5.51 38.34 -10.71
N SER A 23 -4.65 38.76 -11.64
CA SER A 23 -4.03 37.87 -12.63
C SER A 23 -2.62 37.38 -12.26
N ILE A 24 -2.13 37.65 -11.05
CA ILE A 24 -0.78 37.24 -10.59
C ILE A 24 -0.89 36.17 -9.50
N ALA A 25 -1.49 35.03 -9.82
CA ALA A 25 -1.42 33.84 -8.98
C ALA A 25 -1.64 32.56 -9.80
N GLU A 26 -0.72 32.26 -10.71
CA GLU A 26 -0.60 30.90 -11.26
C GLU A 26 0.70 30.28 -10.76
N SER A 27 0.66 29.71 -9.56
CA SER A 27 1.64 28.70 -9.16
C SER A 27 1.42 27.49 -10.06
N ARG A 28 2.35 27.27 -11.00
CA ARG A 28 2.38 26.05 -11.81
C ARG A 28 2.72 24.86 -10.91
N VAL A 29 1.69 24.21 -10.38
CA VAL A 29 1.82 22.85 -9.87
C VAL A 29 2.13 21.98 -11.08
N VAL A 30 3.36 21.48 -11.16
CA VAL A 30 3.73 20.43 -12.12
C VAL A 30 2.89 19.21 -11.76
N ASN A 31 1.78 19.04 -12.46
CA ASN A 31 0.99 17.83 -12.43
C ASN A 31 1.84 16.76 -13.12
N SER A 32 2.69 16.09 -12.34
CA SER A 32 3.31 14.85 -12.79
C SER A 32 2.17 13.86 -13.00
N LYS A 33 1.76 13.68 -14.25
CA LYS A 33 1.00 12.51 -14.68
C LYS A 33 1.85 11.31 -14.28
N ILE A 34 1.55 10.72 -13.13
CA ILE A 34 1.92 9.35 -12.86
C ILE A 34 1.10 8.58 -13.89
N GLU A 35 1.75 8.21 -14.99
CA GLU A 35 1.17 7.26 -15.92
C GLU A 35 0.80 6.02 -15.10
N ASN A 36 -0.50 5.76 -14.98
CA ASN A 36 -0.99 4.48 -14.51
C ASN A 36 -0.41 3.44 -15.47
N PHE A 37 0.69 2.81 -15.06
CA PHE A 37 1.06 1.53 -15.61
C PHE A 37 -0.08 0.60 -15.22
N ASP A 38 -1.01 0.40 -16.15
CA ASP A 38 -2.01 -0.67 -16.06
C ASP A 38 -1.24 -1.98 -16.06
N TYR A 39 -0.87 -2.43 -14.87
CA TYR A 39 -0.43 -3.80 -14.66
C TYR A 39 -1.67 -4.67 -14.89
N PRO A 40 -1.70 -5.53 -15.93
CA PRO A 40 -2.79 -6.49 -16.12
C PRO A 40 -2.89 -7.50 -14.97
N ALA A 41 -1.94 -7.43 -14.03
CA ALA A 41 -1.92 -8.19 -12.79
C ALA A 41 -2.98 -7.74 -11.76
N ILE A 42 -3.76 -6.66 -11.99
CA ILE A 42 -5.04 -6.49 -11.29
C ILE A 42 -6.08 -7.45 -11.91
N ASN A 43 -5.73 -8.73 -12.00
CA ASN A 43 -6.72 -9.77 -12.15
C ASN A 43 -7.46 -9.79 -10.81
N CYS A 44 -8.72 -9.34 -10.81
CA CYS A 44 -9.60 -9.48 -9.66
C CYS A 44 -9.66 -10.98 -9.32
N ARG A 45 -8.89 -11.40 -8.30
CA ARG A 45 -8.95 -12.77 -7.80
C ARG A 45 -10.42 -13.06 -7.49
N LYS A 46 -10.92 -14.18 -7.99
CA LYS A 46 -12.32 -14.59 -7.80
C LYS A 46 -12.69 -14.70 -6.32
N HIS A 47 -11.70 -15.05 -5.49
CA HIS A 47 -11.84 -15.21 -4.05
C HIS A 47 -11.11 -14.10 -3.32
N SER A 48 -11.76 -13.51 -2.32
CA SER A 48 -11.20 -12.47 -1.46
C SER A 48 -11.64 -12.63 -0.02
N ALA A 49 -10.78 -12.28 0.93
CA ALA A 49 -11.15 -12.16 2.33
C ALA A 49 -10.45 -10.96 2.98
N VAL A 50 -11.04 -10.44 4.06
CA VAL A 50 -10.46 -9.34 4.82
C VAL A 50 -9.70 -9.90 6.03
N LEU A 51 -8.52 -9.35 6.32
CA LEU A 51 -7.69 -9.84 7.42
C LEU A 51 -8.41 -9.85 8.79
N THR A 52 -9.34 -8.91 9.00
CA THR A 52 -10.16 -8.83 10.23
C THR A 52 -11.08 -10.02 10.42
N ASP A 53 -11.47 -10.70 9.33
CA ASP A 53 -12.32 -11.90 9.39
C ASP A 53 -11.60 -13.08 10.05
N PHE A 54 -10.27 -13.01 10.15
CA PHE A 54 -9.41 -13.99 10.79
C PHE A 54 -9.00 -13.56 12.22
N GLY A 55 -9.68 -12.57 12.80
CA GLY A 55 -9.46 -12.10 14.16
C GLY A 55 -8.27 -11.15 14.34
N ALA A 56 -7.76 -10.56 13.25
CA ALA A 56 -6.71 -9.56 13.32
C ALA A 56 -7.21 -8.23 13.91
N VAL A 57 -6.34 -7.55 14.67
CA VAL A 57 -6.61 -6.26 15.30
C VAL A 57 -5.57 -5.25 14.84
N GLY A 58 -6.03 -4.15 14.24
CA GLY A 58 -5.22 -3.09 13.63
C GLY A 58 -4.71 -2.01 14.60
N ASP A 59 -4.46 -2.37 15.87
CA ASP A 59 -4.06 -1.44 16.95
C ASP A 59 -2.54 -1.16 17.02
N GLY A 60 -1.74 -1.90 16.25
CA GLY A 60 -0.28 -1.86 16.25
C GLY A 60 0.39 -2.49 17.47
N LYS A 61 -0.36 -3.22 18.30
CA LYS A 61 0.12 -3.86 19.55
C LYS A 61 -0.19 -5.35 19.59
N THR A 62 -1.35 -5.74 19.07
CA THR A 62 -1.79 -7.15 19.02
C THR A 62 -0.99 -7.90 17.95
N SER A 63 -0.40 -9.04 18.31
CA SER A 63 0.29 -9.90 17.32
C SER A 63 -0.73 -10.56 16.40
N ASN A 64 -0.64 -10.25 15.12
CA ASN A 64 -1.53 -10.73 14.05
C ASN A 64 -0.93 -11.93 13.30
N THR A 65 0.21 -12.48 13.75
CA THR A 65 0.93 -13.58 13.09
C THR A 65 0.01 -14.78 12.82
N LYS A 66 -0.81 -15.16 13.82
CA LYS A 66 -1.79 -16.24 13.67
C LYS A 66 -2.87 -15.90 12.64
N ALA A 67 -3.39 -14.68 12.67
CA ALA A 67 -4.44 -14.25 11.74
C ALA A 67 -3.93 -14.23 10.29
N PHE A 68 -2.70 -13.76 10.03
CA PHE A 68 -2.07 -13.85 8.72
C PHE A 68 -1.91 -15.30 8.25
N ASN A 69 -1.38 -16.18 9.10
CA ASN A 69 -1.21 -17.60 8.77
C ASN A 69 -2.56 -18.28 8.47
N ASP A 70 -3.57 -18.05 9.30
CA ASP A 70 -4.91 -18.61 9.11
C ASP A 70 -5.55 -18.11 7.80
N ALA A 71 -5.42 -16.81 7.52
CA ALA A 71 -5.90 -16.21 6.29
C ALA A 71 -5.24 -16.82 5.04
N ILE A 72 -3.92 -16.91 5.03
CA ILE A 72 -3.17 -17.46 3.90
C ILE A 72 -3.47 -18.95 3.73
N ASN A 73 -3.50 -19.72 4.82
CA ASN A 73 -3.85 -21.14 4.78
C ASN A 73 -5.26 -21.35 4.21
N LYS A 74 -6.23 -20.55 4.64
CA LYS A 74 -7.60 -20.65 4.12
C LYS A 74 -7.67 -20.31 2.63
N LEU A 75 -7.02 -19.23 2.22
CA LEU A 75 -7.08 -18.72 0.86
C LEU A 75 -6.25 -19.57 -0.13
N SER A 76 -5.23 -20.27 0.34
CA SER A 76 -4.42 -21.18 -0.50
C SER A 76 -5.24 -22.30 -1.15
N GLN A 77 -6.40 -22.64 -0.57
CA GLN A 77 -7.33 -23.64 -1.12
C GLN A 77 -7.86 -23.24 -2.50
N TYR A 78 -7.84 -21.95 -2.84
CA TYR A 78 -8.33 -21.41 -4.10
C TYR A 78 -7.25 -21.30 -5.19
N ALA A 79 -6.03 -21.80 -4.96
CA ALA A 79 -4.93 -21.72 -5.91
C ALA A 79 -5.29 -22.26 -7.31
N ASN A 80 -6.06 -23.36 -7.37
CA ASN A 80 -6.49 -23.99 -8.62
C ASN A 80 -7.72 -23.31 -9.28
N ASP A 81 -8.36 -22.36 -8.60
CA ASP A 81 -9.55 -21.61 -9.09
C ASP A 81 -9.21 -20.13 -9.34
N GLY A 82 -8.02 -19.88 -9.89
CA GLY A 82 -7.54 -18.54 -10.22
C GLY A 82 -6.89 -17.77 -9.06
N GLY A 83 -6.74 -18.41 -7.90
CA GLY A 83 -6.10 -17.83 -6.73
C GLY A 83 -7.01 -16.96 -5.87
N ALA A 84 -6.40 -16.30 -4.89
CA ALA A 84 -7.14 -15.55 -3.89
C ALA A 84 -6.44 -14.24 -3.48
N GLN A 85 -7.23 -13.31 -2.97
CA GLN A 85 -6.76 -12.02 -2.46
C GLN A 85 -7.02 -11.89 -0.96
N LEU A 86 -6.01 -11.46 -0.21
CA LEU A 86 -6.12 -11.03 1.18
C LEU A 86 -6.06 -9.50 1.25
N ILE A 87 -7.14 -8.91 1.77
CA ILE A 87 -7.28 -7.46 1.94
C ILE A 87 -6.88 -7.09 3.36
N VAL A 88 -5.87 -6.23 3.50
CA VAL A 88 -5.44 -5.65 4.77
C VAL A 88 -6.04 -4.24 4.89
N PRO A 89 -7.01 -4.02 5.79
CA PRO A 89 -7.67 -2.72 5.92
C PRO A 89 -6.77 -1.66 6.58
N PRO A 90 -7.19 -0.38 6.58
CA PRO A 90 -6.44 0.69 7.26
C PRO A 90 -6.23 0.35 8.73
N GLY A 91 -5.01 0.56 9.23
CA GLY A 91 -4.64 0.17 10.58
C GLY A 91 -3.15 -0.18 10.70
N LYS A 92 -2.72 -0.47 11.93
CA LYS A 92 -1.36 -0.91 12.22
C LYS A 92 -1.38 -2.39 12.58
N TRP A 93 -0.72 -3.22 11.80
CA TRP A 93 -0.79 -4.68 11.89
C TRP A 93 0.56 -5.21 12.37
N LEU A 94 0.72 -5.36 13.69
CA LEU A 94 1.93 -5.99 14.25
C LEU A 94 1.90 -7.48 13.92
N THR A 95 2.98 -8.00 13.33
CA THR A 95 3.11 -9.42 12.98
C THR A 95 4.57 -9.84 12.94
N GLY A 96 4.79 -11.11 13.25
CA GLY A 96 6.00 -11.84 12.93
C GLY A 96 6.10 -12.18 11.44
N SER A 97 7.11 -12.99 11.12
CA SER A 97 7.27 -13.55 9.77
C SER A 97 6.07 -14.42 9.39
N PHE A 98 5.57 -14.24 8.16
CA PHE A 98 4.55 -15.11 7.58
C PHE A 98 4.91 -15.53 6.15
N ASN A 99 4.43 -16.71 5.75
CA ASN A 99 4.74 -17.31 4.47
C ASN A 99 3.59 -17.12 3.48
N LEU A 100 3.90 -16.64 2.28
CA LEU A 100 2.95 -16.56 1.18
C LEU A 100 2.79 -17.91 0.47
N THR A 101 1.72 -18.01 -0.34
CA THR A 101 1.41 -19.16 -1.20
C THR A 101 1.28 -18.72 -2.66
N SER A 102 1.32 -19.66 -3.60
CA SER A 102 1.17 -19.36 -5.05
C SER A 102 -0.26 -18.89 -5.39
N HIS A 103 -0.40 -18.15 -6.49
CA HIS A 103 -1.68 -17.59 -6.95
C HIS A 103 -2.35 -16.71 -5.88
N PHE A 104 -1.56 -15.83 -5.26
CA PHE A 104 -1.99 -15.07 -4.08
C PHE A 104 -1.73 -13.57 -4.26
N THR A 105 -2.71 -12.76 -3.86
CA THR A 105 -2.60 -11.30 -3.86
C THR A 105 -2.72 -10.77 -2.44
N LEU A 106 -1.67 -10.17 -1.90
CA LEU A 106 -1.72 -9.38 -0.67
C LEU A 106 -2.00 -7.92 -1.02
N PHE A 107 -3.19 -7.43 -0.67
CA PHE A 107 -3.64 -6.07 -0.98
C PHE A 107 -3.69 -5.20 0.28
N LEU A 108 -2.83 -4.19 0.35
CA LEU A 108 -2.80 -3.21 1.43
C LEU A 108 -3.68 -2.01 1.07
N GLN A 109 -4.79 -1.83 1.80
CA GLN A 109 -5.60 -0.63 1.64
C GLN A 109 -4.85 0.62 2.11
N LYS A 110 -5.28 1.78 1.61
CA LYS A 110 -4.68 3.07 1.98
C LYS A 110 -4.72 3.27 3.50
N GLY A 111 -3.55 3.44 4.12
CA GLY A 111 -3.41 3.59 5.57
C GLY A 111 -3.21 2.28 6.33
N ALA A 112 -3.07 1.15 5.64
CA ALA A 112 -2.57 -0.09 6.23
C ALA A 112 -1.05 -0.02 6.40
N VAL A 113 -0.57 -0.35 7.59
CA VAL A 113 0.86 -0.42 7.93
C VAL A 113 1.14 -1.77 8.56
N ILE A 114 1.96 -2.60 7.91
CA ILE A 114 2.45 -3.86 8.51
C ILE A 114 3.68 -3.52 9.36
N LEU A 115 3.62 -3.87 10.65
CA LEU A 115 4.70 -3.65 11.60
C LEU A 115 5.37 -4.99 11.90
N GLY A 116 6.69 -5.05 11.71
CA GLY A 116 7.49 -6.21 12.08
C GLY A 116 7.68 -6.29 13.59
N SER A 117 7.43 -7.47 14.16
CA SER A 117 7.66 -7.74 15.57
C SER A 117 9.11 -7.56 15.99
N GLN A 118 9.31 -7.09 17.22
CA GLN A 118 10.62 -6.98 17.84
C GLN A 118 11.01 -8.23 18.65
N VAL A 119 10.13 -9.25 18.68
CA VAL A 119 10.36 -10.49 19.41
C VAL A 119 11.11 -11.47 18.50
N GLU A 120 12.34 -11.83 18.87
CA GLU A 120 13.21 -12.72 18.09
C GLU A 120 12.55 -14.07 17.75
N SER A 121 11.74 -14.64 18.66
CA SER A 121 11.06 -15.91 18.44
C SER A 121 10.00 -15.89 17.33
N GLU A 122 9.53 -14.70 16.91
CA GLU A 122 8.59 -14.56 15.79
C GLU A 122 9.29 -14.54 14.41
N TRP A 123 10.61 -14.76 14.39
CA TRP A 123 11.45 -14.84 13.19
C TRP A 123 12.07 -16.24 13.09
N PRO A 124 11.45 -17.16 12.34
CA PRO A 124 12.00 -18.49 12.10
C PRO A 124 13.43 -18.45 11.54
N LYS A 125 14.28 -19.35 12.03
CA LYS A 125 15.62 -19.56 11.47
C LYS A 125 15.52 -20.48 10.25
N LEU A 126 16.07 -20.01 9.14
CA LEU A 126 16.13 -20.68 7.85
C LEU A 126 17.58 -21.02 7.51
N PRO A 127 17.83 -22.11 6.76
CA PRO A 127 19.16 -22.39 6.26
C PRO A 127 19.65 -21.26 5.34
N ILE A 128 20.96 -21.06 5.31
CA ILE A 128 21.59 -20.18 4.33
C ILE A 128 21.27 -20.65 2.91
N LEU A 129 21.03 -19.69 2.00
CA LEU A 129 20.85 -20.01 0.59
C LEU A 129 22.19 -20.46 -0.01
N PRO A 130 22.20 -21.45 -0.93
CA PRO A 130 23.45 -21.92 -1.56
C PRO A 130 24.29 -20.79 -2.19
N SER A 131 23.64 -19.71 -2.65
CA SER A 131 24.26 -18.55 -3.27
C SER A 131 24.97 -17.58 -2.30
N TYR A 132 24.72 -17.67 -0.98
CA TYR A 132 25.25 -16.70 -0.01
C TYR A 132 26.74 -16.91 0.30
N GLY A 133 27.30 -18.06 -0.08
CA GLY A 133 28.66 -18.45 0.29
C GLY A 133 28.74 -18.79 1.78
N GLY A 134 29.16 -20.01 2.10
CA GLY A 134 29.39 -20.41 3.49
C GLY A 134 30.72 -19.87 3.97
N GLY A 135 30.72 -18.78 4.75
CA GLY A 135 31.91 -18.42 5.52
C GLY A 135 32.25 -19.56 6.48
N LYS A 136 33.53 -19.96 6.59
CA LYS A 136 33.96 -21.10 7.42
C LYS A 136 33.56 -21.02 8.91
N TYR A 137 33.10 -19.86 9.36
CA TYR A 137 32.60 -19.56 10.71
C TYR A 137 31.24 -18.84 10.72
N ALA A 138 30.58 -18.72 9.57
CA ALA A 138 29.26 -18.11 9.52
C ALA A 138 28.23 -19.08 10.14
N PRO A 139 27.25 -18.58 10.92
CA PRO A 139 26.12 -19.39 11.33
C PRO A 139 25.46 -20.03 10.10
N ASN A 140 25.14 -21.32 10.18
CA ASN A 140 24.48 -22.05 9.08
C ASN A 140 23.01 -21.62 8.87
N GLU A 141 22.54 -20.64 9.63
CA GLU A 141 21.14 -20.21 9.71
C GLU A 141 21.04 -18.68 9.62
N ARG A 142 19.92 -18.22 9.07
CA ARG A 142 19.53 -16.81 8.98
C ARG A 142 18.09 -16.64 9.43
N PHE A 143 17.70 -15.47 9.91
CA PHE A 143 16.29 -15.19 10.15
C PHE A 143 15.50 -15.08 8.83
N SER A 144 14.23 -15.46 8.87
CA SER A 144 13.29 -15.24 7.77
C SER A 144 13.00 -13.75 7.59
N SER A 145 12.55 -13.38 6.39
CA SER A 145 12.04 -12.05 6.10
C SER A 145 10.61 -11.88 6.63
N LEU A 146 10.14 -10.64 6.80
CA LEU A 146 8.78 -10.36 7.32
C LEU A 146 7.71 -11.03 6.46
N ILE A 147 7.87 -10.90 5.15
CA ILE A 147 7.08 -11.58 4.14
C ILE A 147 8.03 -12.57 3.46
N PHE A 148 7.76 -13.86 3.60
CA PHE A 148 8.62 -14.91 3.08
C PHE A 148 7.86 -15.85 2.14
N GLY A 149 8.58 -16.57 1.28
CA GLY A 149 8.03 -17.50 0.31
C GLY A 149 9.13 -18.16 -0.51
N THR A 150 8.97 -19.45 -0.84
CA THR A 150 9.89 -20.18 -1.72
C THR A 150 9.11 -20.93 -2.77
N HIS A 151 9.67 -21.04 -3.98
CA HIS A 151 9.03 -21.74 -5.12
C HIS A 151 7.60 -21.27 -5.43
N LEU A 152 7.33 -19.97 -5.24
CA LEU A 152 6.01 -19.39 -5.47
C LEU A 152 5.85 -18.98 -6.93
N THR A 153 4.63 -19.13 -7.44
CA THR A 153 4.23 -18.65 -8.78
C THR A 153 3.04 -17.71 -8.63
N ASP A 154 3.00 -16.64 -9.43
CA ASP A 154 1.85 -15.73 -9.49
C ASP A 154 1.48 -15.12 -8.12
N VAL A 155 2.42 -14.36 -7.55
CA VAL A 155 2.25 -13.68 -6.26
C VAL A 155 2.33 -12.17 -6.46
N ILE A 156 1.36 -11.46 -5.90
CA ILE A 156 1.21 -10.01 -6.06
C ILE A 156 1.13 -9.37 -4.68
N ILE A 157 1.98 -8.39 -4.42
CA ILE A 157 1.87 -7.51 -3.23
C ILE A 157 1.63 -6.10 -3.76
N THR A 158 0.47 -5.53 -3.45
CA THR A 158 0.07 -4.23 -3.98
C THR A 158 -0.75 -3.45 -2.96
N GLY A 159 -0.93 -2.15 -3.18
CA GLY A 159 -1.70 -1.29 -2.30
C GLY A 159 -1.97 0.08 -2.90
N ASN A 160 -3.01 0.74 -2.37
CA ASN A 160 -3.41 2.06 -2.85
C ASN A 160 -2.56 3.15 -2.19
N HIS A 161 -1.57 3.68 -2.91
CA HIS A 161 -0.80 4.84 -2.47
C HIS A 161 -1.52 6.17 -2.80
N LEU A 162 -1.54 7.08 -1.82
CA LEU A 162 -1.23 8.48 -2.07
C LEU A 162 0.00 8.78 -1.21
N ILE A 163 1.15 8.97 -1.85
CA ILE A 163 2.40 9.36 -1.18
C ILE A 163 2.17 10.72 -0.52
N LYS A 164 2.48 10.83 0.77
CA LYS A 164 2.65 12.10 1.47
C LYS A 164 4.06 12.12 2.05
#